data_AF-A0A2C9JTS4-F1
#
_entry.id   AF-A0A2C9JTS4-F1
#
_cell.length_a   1.000
_cell.length_b   1.000
_cell.length_c   1.000
_cell.angle_alpha   90.00
_cell.angle_beta   90.00
_cell.angle_gamma   90.00
#
_symmetry.space_group_name_H-M   'P 1'
#
loop_
_entity.id
_entity.type
_entity.pdbx_description
1 polymer ?
#
loop_
_entity_poly.entity_id
_entity_poly.type
_entity_poly.pdbx_seq_one_letter_code
_entity_poly.pdbx_strand_id
1 'polypeptide(L)'
;MLCMVEFTTLSDYLYLLRAACEAISVCGNKGMIYLAAAVSDFYIPKGLMPEHKIQSSDGALQLSLEMTPKMLKPLVKDWVPKAFIISFKLETNHEILIEKAKKALATYNHQMVIANLLDTRKKEVYIVTKETEERVQLTEEELAAGREIEQPIIDKLVAYHTDLLLS
;
A
#
# COMPACT_ATOMS: atom_id res chain seq x y z
N MET A 1 8.38 -6.54 -20.77
CA MET A 1 8.32 -7.88 -20.13
C MET A 1 7.54 -7.72 -18.84
N LEU A 2 6.56 -8.58 -18.58
CA LEU A 2 5.79 -8.61 -17.33
C LEU A 2 6.23 -9.84 -16.52
N CYS A 3 6.47 -9.67 -15.22
CA CYS A 3 6.80 -10.75 -14.30
C CYS A 3 5.71 -10.84 -13.23
N MET A 4 5.10 -12.01 -13.08
CA MET A 4 4.05 -12.26 -12.08
C MET A 4 4.67 -13.08 -10.95
N VAL A 5 4.48 -12.60 -9.72
CA VAL A 5 4.95 -13.27 -8.50
C VAL A 5 3.77 -13.40 -7.56
N GLU A 6 3.43 -14.64 -7.24
CA GLU A 6 2.27 -14.97 -6.39
C GLU A 6 2.68 -15.06 -4.93
N PHE A 7 1.76 -14.69 -4.03
CA PHE A 7 1.88 -14.88 -2.59
C PHE A 7 0.52 -15.25 -2.01
N THR A 8 0.50 -15.90 -0.85
CA THR A 8 -0.76 -16.25 -0.16
C THR A 8 -0.72 -15.83 1.30
N THR A 9 0.41 -16.03 1.98
CA THR A 9 0.54 -15.67 3.39
C THR A 9 1.19 -14.30 3.57
N LEU A 10 1.01 -13.71 4.76
CA LEU A 10 1.74 -12.50 5.15
C LEU A 10 3.26 -12.73 5.08
N SER A 11 3.74 -13.90 5.51
CA SER A 11 5.16 -14.25 5.45
C SER A 11 5.70 -14.22 4.02
N ASP A 12 4.99 -14.86 3.08
CA ASP A 12 5.38 -14.86 1.66
C ASP A 12 5.45 -13.44 1.12
N TYR A 13 4.40 -12.65 1.37
CA TYR A 13 4.33 -11.26 0.97
C TYR A 13 5.53 -10.45 1.48
N LEU A 14 5.89 -10.57 2.76
CA LEU A 14 6.99 -9.81 3.34
C LEU A 14 8.36 -10.20 2.78
N TYR A 15 8.61 -11.49 2.57
CA TYR A 15 9.87 -11.96 1.96
C TYR A 15 9.98 -11.54 0.49
N LEU A 16 8.90 -11.72 -0.29
CA LEU A 16 8.87 -11.37 -1.70
C LEU A 16 8.94 -9.86 -1.92
N LEU A 17 8.26 -9.07 -1.08
CA LEU A 17 8.34 -7.60 -1.12
C LEU A 17 9.78 -7.14 -0.92
N ARG A 18 10.49 -7.71 0.05
CA ARG A 18 11.90 -7.38 0.27
C ARG A 18 12.75 -7.71 -0.95
N ALA A 19 12.63 -8.93 -1.48
CA ALA A 19 13.39 -9.35 -2.66
C ALA A 19 13.10 -8.47 -3.88
N ALA A 20 11.82 -8.09 -4.10
CA ALA A 20 11.43 -7.20 -5.17
C ALA A 20 12.02 -5.79 -5.00
N CYS A 21 12.00 -5.24 -3.78
CA CYS A 21 12.60 -3.93 -3.49
C CYS A 21 14.11 -3.93 -3.72
N GLU A 22 14.82 -4.95 -3.23
CA GLU A 22 16.26 -5.11 -3.44
C GLU A 22 16.60 -5.25 -4.94
N ALA A 23 15.80 -6.00 -5.70
CA ALA A 23 15.95 -6.11 -7.15
C ALA A 23 15.70 -4.79 -7.90
N ILE A 24 14.73 -3.98 -7.47
CA ILE A 24 14.42 -2.67 -8.07
C ILE A 24 15.44 -1.60 -7.65
N SER A 25 16.17 -1.79 -6.55
CA SER A 25 17.12 -0.81 -6.00
C SER A 25 18.17 -0.34 -7.02
N VAL A 26 18.58 -1.21 -7.95
CA VAL A 26 19.53 -0.87 -9.04
C VAL A 26 18.99 0.20 -10.00
N CYS A 27 17.67 0.38 -10.09
CA CYS A 27 17.03 1.42 -10.90
C CYS A 27 17.13 2.81 -10.27
N GLY A 28 17.51 2.91 -8.98
CA GLY A 28 17.62 4.18 -8.27
C GLY A 28 16.31 4.98 -8.34
N ASN A 29 16.42 6.26 -8.69
CA ASN A 29 15.28 7.17 -8.83
C ASN A 29 14.33 6.82 -9.98
N LYS A 30 14.72 5.95 -10.93
CA LYS A 30 13.84 5.46 -12.00
C LYS A 30 12.93 4.32 -11.54
N GLY A 31 13.20 3.73 -10.37
CA GLY A 31 12.33 2.71 -9.79
C GLY A 31 11.07 3.32 -9.19
N MET A 32 9.92 2.68 -9.40
CA MET A 32 8.67 3.01 -8.74
C MET A 32 8.17 1.78 -7.95
N ILE A 33 7.75 2.00 -6.70
CA ILE A 33 7.17 0.98 -5.84
C ILE A 33 5.72 1.39 -5.53
N TYR A 34 4.75 0.66 -6.07
CA TYR A 34 3.31 0.91 -5.91
C TYR A 34 2.67 -0.12 -4.97
N LEU A 35 2.50 0.22 -3.70
CA LEU A 35 2.09 -0.71 -2.63
C LEU A 35 0.57 -0.68 -2.40
N ALA A 36 -0.18 -1.34 -3.30
CA ALA A 36 -1.65 -1.44 -3.23
C ALA A 36 -2.18 -2.67 -2.49
N ALA A 37 -1.31 -3.58 -2.00
CA ALA A 37 -1.74 -4.77 -1.29
C ALA A 37 -2.40 -4.45 0.06
N ALA A 38 -3.50 -5.13 0.38
CA ALA A 38 -4.11 -5.10 1.71
C ALA A 38 -3.36 -6.07 2.64
N VAL A 39 -2.39 -5.53 3.38
CA VAL A 39 -1.53 -6.32 4.28
C VAL A 39 -2.18 -6.47 5.65
N SER A 40 -2.15 -7.68 6.22
CA SER A 40 -2.68 -7.93 7.56
C SER A 40 -1.94 -7.11 8.62
N ASP A 41 -2.68 -6.36 9.44
CA ASP A 41 -2.13 -5.60 10.57
C ASP A 41 -1.72 -6.48 11.76
N PHE A 42 -2.26 -7.70 11.81
CA PHE A 42 -2.02 -8.67 12.87
C PHE A 42 -1.73 -10.07 12.31
N TYR A 43 -0.95 -10.87 13.04
CA TYR A 43 -0.55 -12.21 12.64
C TYR A 43 -0.31 -13.13 13.86
N ILE A 44 -0.20 -14.44 13.61
CA ILE A 44 0.24 -15.42 14.62
C ILE A 44 1.70 -15.78 14.32
N PRO A 45 2.65 -15.55 15.24
CA PRO A 45 4.02 -16.01 15.07
C PRO A 45 4.10 -17.51 14.87
N LYS A 46 5.03 -17.96 14.01
CA LYS A 46 5.18 -19.38 13.67
C LYS A 46 5.36 -20.28 14.89
N GLY A 47 6.09 -19.82 15.91
CA GLY A 47 6.29 -20.58 17.16
C GLY A 47 5.04 -20.69 18.06
N LEU A 48 4.02 -19.88 17.80
CA LEU A 48 2.73 -19.90 18.52
C LEU A 48 1.59 -20.51 17.69
N MET A 49 1.85 -20.84 16.41
CA MET A 49 0.83 -21.38 15.51
C MET A 49 0.57 -22.86 15.84
N PRO A 50 -0.67 -23.26 16.14
CA PRO A 50 -1.01 -24.66 16.39
C PRO A 50 -0.74 -25.53 15.15
N GLU A 51 -0.09 -26.68 15.33
CA GLU A 51 0.17 -27.64 14.24
C GLU A 51 -1.10 -28.35 13.77
N HIS A 52 -2.09 -28.45 14.65
CA HIS A 52 -3.33 -29.16 14.40
C HIS A 52 -4.52 -28.21 14.51
N LYS A 53 -5.62 -28.61 13.86
CA LYS A 53 -6.91 -27.91 13.94
C LYS A 53 -7.27 -27.67 15.41
N ILE A 54 -7.57 -26.42 15.75
CA ILE A 54 -8.11 -26.04 17.06
C ILE A 54 -9.43 -26.82 17.25
N GLN A 55 -9.51 -27.62 18.31
CA GLN A 55 -10.68 -28.44 18.59
C GLN A 55 -11.80 -27.58 19.17
N SER A 56 -13.04 -27.92 18.83
CA SER A 56 -14.21 -27.31 19.45
C SER A 56 -14.31 -27.75 20.91
N SER A 57 -14.27 -26.80 21.84
CA SER A 57 -14.55 -26.99 23.27
C SER A 57 -15.89 -26.34 23.65
N ASP A 58 -16.45 -26.67 24.81
CA ASP A 58 -17.71 -26.08 25.33
C ASP A 58 -17.64 -24.57 25.69
N GLY A 59 -16.52 -23.90 25.36
CA GLY A 59 -16.27 -22.48 25.64
C GLY A 59 -16.01 -21.66 24.38
N ALA A 60 -16.00 -20.32 24.54
CA ALA A 60 -15.73 -19.39 23.45
C ALA A 60 -14.29 -19.50 22.94
N LEU A 61 -14.11 -19.40 21.62
CA LEU A 61 -12.78 -19.33 20.99
C LEU A 61 -12.11 -18.00 21.32
N GLN A 62 -10.90 -18.04 21.88
CA GLN A 62 -10.05 -16.88 22.07
C GLN A 62 -8.85 -16.96 21.13
N LEU A 63 -8.67 -15.92 20.29
CA LEU A 63 -7.51 -15.77 19.42
C LEU A 63 -6.63 -14.63 19.93
N SER A 64 -5.35 -14.90 20.13
CA SER A 64 -4.34 -13.88 20.43
C SER A 64 -3.49 -13.67 19.18
N LEU A 65 -3.37 -12.41 18.75
CA LEU A 65 -2.63 -12.01 17.57
C LEU A 65 -1.59 -10.95 17.95
N GLU A 66 -0.44 -11.00 17.28
CA GLU A 66 0.59 -9.98 17.41
C GLU A 66 0.48 -8.94 16.30
N MET A 67 0.94 -7.72 16.56
CA MET A 67 1.01 -6.67 15.53
C MET A 67 2.06 -6.99 14.48
N THR A 68 1.71 -6.83 13.22
CA THR A 68 2.66 -6.96 12.11
C THR A 68 3.74 -5.87 12.20
N PRO A 69 5.03 -6.22 12.02
CA PRO A 69 6.12 -5.25 11.98
C PRO A 69 5.87 -4.16 10.92
N LYS A 70 6.31 -2.93 11.20
CA LYS A 70 6.11 -1.78 10.30
C LYS A 70 7.12 -1.77 9.16
N MET A 71 6.88 -2.59 8.14
CA MET A 71 7.82 -2.89 7.06
C MET A 71 8.08 -1.75 6.07
N LEU A 72 7.21 -0.73 6.02
CA LEU A 72 7.44 0.45 5.19
C LEU A 72 8.70 1.22 5.57
N LYS A 73 9.04 1.28 6.87
CA LYS A 73 10.22 2.02 7.34
C LYS A 73 11.54 1.42 6.80
N PRO A 74 11.83 0.11 6.97
CA PRO A 74 13.03 -0.48 6.37
C PRO A 74 12.98 -0.48 4.84
N LEU A 75 11.80 -0.60 4.23
CA LEU A 75 11.66 -0.50 2.77
C LEU A 75 12.19 0.84 2.25
N VAL A 76 11.71 1.96 2.83
CA VAL A 76 12.09 3.32 2.43
C VAL A 76 13.53 3.63 2.79
N LYS A 77 14.04 3.15 3.93
CA LYS A 77 15.37 3.55 4.42
C LYS A 77 16.49 2.65 3.89
N ASP A 78 16.26 1.35 3.84
CA ASP A 78 17.33 0.36 3.74
C ASP A 78 17.24 -0.45 2.42
N TRP A 79 16.04 -0.80 1.95
CA TRP A 79 15.90 -1.71 0.80
C TRP A 79 15.94 -0.98 -0.55
N VAL A 80 15.19 0.12 -0.68
CA VAL A 80 15.04 0.85 -1.95
C VAL A 80 15.00 2.37 -1.74
N PRO A 81 16.04 2.98 -1.14
CA PRO A 81 15.99 4.35 -0.63
C PRO A 81 15.91 5.45 -1.69
N LYS A 82 16.20 5.13 -2.95
CA LYS A 82 16.20 6.09 -4.05
C LYS A 82 14.93 6.03 -4.91
N ALA A 83 14.13 4.96 -4.79
CA ALA A 83 12.95 4.81 -5.63
C ALA A 83 11.83 5.76 -5.21
N PHE A 84 10.90 5.97 -6.14
CA PHE A 84 9.63 6.62 -5.87
C PHE A 84 8.65 5.61 -5.24
N ILE A 85 8.27 5.85 -3.99
CA ILE A 85 7.48 4.91 -3.18
C ILE A 85 6.11 5.51 -2.91
N ILE A 86 5.09 4.77 -3.35
CA ILE A 86 3.67 5.09 -3.19
C ILE A 86 3.02 4.02 -2.31
N SER A 87 2.26 4.44 -1.29
CA SER A 87 1.48 3.52 -0.46
C SER A 87 -0.01 3.81 -0.53
N PHE A 88 -0.84 2.82 -0.17
CA PHE A 88 -2.29 2.96 -0.13
C PHE A 88 -2.80 3.11 1.31
N LYS A 89 -3.84 3.94 1.45
CA LYS A 89 -4.60 4.08 2.70
C LYS A 89 -6.08 3.92 2.42
N LEU A 90 -6.62 2.77 2.79
CA LEU A 90 -8.04 2.46 2.74
C LEU A 90 -8.67 2.75 4.10
N GLU A 91 -9.74 3.56 4.13
CA GLU A 91 -10.53 3.81 5.34
C GLU A 91 -12.03 3.71 5.03
N THR A 92 -12.85 3.67 6.09
CA THR A 92 -14.32 3.76 5.99
C THR A 92 -14.87 5.07 6.54
N ASN A 93 -14.05 5.85 7.25
CA ASN A 93 -14.42 7.16 7.78
C ASN A 93 -13.65 8.27 7.03
N HIS A 94 -14.40 9.20 6.45
CA HIS A 94 -13.86 10.35 5.71
C HIS A 94 -13.05 11.30 6.60
N GLU A 95 -13.47 11.52 7.85
CA GLU A 95 -12.87 12.51 8.76
C GLU A 95 -11.42 12.19 9.10
N ILE A 96 -11.04 10.91 9.06
CA ILE A 96 -9.70 10.44 9.44
C ILE A 96 -8.82 10.07 8.24
N LEU A 97 -9.37 10.00 7.03
CA LEU A 97 -8.67 9.48 5.86
C LEU A 97 -7.40 10.27 5.54
N ILE A 98 -7.55 11.59 5.41
CA ILE A 98 -6.44 12.49 5.06
C ILE A 98 -5.44 12.60 6.21
N GLU A 99 -5.92 12.67 7.47
CA GLU A 99 -5.04 12.71 8.64
C GLU A 99 -4.15 11.47 8.71
N LYS A 100 -4.73 10.28 8.49
CA LYS A 100 -3.99 9.02 8.47
C LYS A 100 -3.02 8.92 7.30
N ALA A 101 -3.37 9.46 6.14
CA ALA A 101 -2.46 9.54 4.99
C ALA A 101 -1.24 10.42 5.31
N LYS A 102 -1.46 11.63 5.82
CA LYS A 102 -0.37 12.53 6.27
C LYS A 102 0.49 11.93 7.37
N LYS A 103 -0.13 11.24 8.33
CA LYS A 103 0.59 10.53 9.40
C LYS A 103 1.48 9.42 8.83
N ALA A 104 1.02 8.68 7.82
CA ALA A 104 1.83 7.67 7.15
C ALA A 104 3.03 8.29 6.42
N LEU A 105 2.84 9.41 5.70
CA LEU A 105 3.93 10.16 5.08
C LEU A 105 4.97 10.61 6.11
N ALA A 106 4.54 11.18 7.24
CA ALA A 106 5.45 11.61 8.31
C ALA A 106 6.18 10.44 8.98
N THR A 107 5.50 9.30 9.17
CA THR A 107 6.07 8.13 9.86
C THR A 107 7.11 7.41 9.02
N TYR A 108 6.83 7.23 7.73
CA TYR A 108 7.66 6.39 6.85
C TYR A 108 8.54 7.21 5.90
N ASN A 109 8.29 8.51 5.77
CA ASN A 109 9.07 9.43 4.93
C ASN A 109 9.14 9.00 3.45
N HIS A 110 8.07 8.40 2.93
CA HIS A 110 7.89 8.12 1.51
C HIS A 110 7.20 9.29 0.80
N GLN A 111 7.09 9.23 -0.52
CA GLN A 111 6.76 10.40 -1.34
C GLN A 111 5.26 10.63 -1.49
N MET A 112 4.45 9.56 -1.50
CA MET A 112 3.02 9.70 -1.82
C MET A 112 2.15 8.62 -1.17
N VAL A 113 0.94 9.02 -0.75
CA VAL A 113 -0.12 8.12 -0.31
C VAL A 113 -1.33 8.30 -1.24
N ILE A 114 -1.85 7.20 -1.78
CA ILE A 114 -3.16 7.16 -2.42
C ILE A 114 -4.17 6.73 -1.37
N ALA A 115 -5.07 7.64 -1.02
CA ALA A 115 -6.03 7.49 0.06
C ALA A 115 -7.45 7.39 -0.52
N ASN A 116 -8.22 6.39 -0.09
CA ASN A 116 -9.56 6.16 -0.64
C ASN A 116 -10.52 5.59 0.42
N LEU A 117 -11.79 5.92 0.28
CA LEU A 117 -12.85 5.30 1.08
C LEU A 117 -13.29 3.97 0.46
N LEU A 118 -13.63 3.00 1.29
CA LEU A 118 -14.07 1.67 0.82
C LEU A 118 -15.24 1.76 -0.17
N ASP A 119 -16.23 2.61 0.13
CA ASP A 119 -17.47 2.71 -0.64
C ASP A 119 -17.30 3.46 -1.97
N THR A 120 -16.35 4.39 -2.05
CA THR A 120 -16.12 5.23 -3.23
C THR A 120 -14.82 4.90 -3.98
N ARG A 121 -14.08 3.85 -3.58
CA ARG A 121 -12.74 3.52 -4.11
C ARG A 121 -12.63 3.41 -5.63
N LYS A 122 -13.72 3.06 -6.32
CA LYS A 122 -13.76 2.94 -7.80
C LYS A 122 -14.10 4.26 -8.51
N LYS A 123 -14.53 5.28 -7.76
CA LYS A 123 -15.00 6.57 -8.27
C LYS A 123 -14.08 7.71 -7.87
N GLU A 124 -13.44 7.61 -6.71
CA GLU A 124 -12.70 8.69 -6.08
C GLU A 124 -11.51 8.19 -5.29
N VAL A 125 -10.39 8.91 -5.41
CA VAL A 125 -9.24 8.81 -4.53
C VAL A 125 -8.66 10.19 -4.21
N TYR A 126 -7.86 10.26 -3.16
CA TYR A 126 -7.06 11.42 -2.79
C TYR A 126 -5.59 11.06 -2.94
N ILE A 127 -4.88 11.82 -3.77
CA ILE A 127 -3.43 11.74 -3.90
C ILE A 127 -2.83 12.73 -2.91
N VAL A 128 -2.13 12.21 -1.90
CA VAL A 128 -1.58 12.99 -0.79
C VAL A 128 -0.06 12.93 -0.82
N THR A 129 0.58 14.09 -0.85
CA THR A 129 2.02 14.29 -0.69
C THR A 129 2.28 15.07 0.61
N LYS A 130 3.52 15.45 0.89
CA LYS A 130 3.81 16.30 2.06
C LYS A 130 3.35 17.74 1.84
N GLU A 131 3.27 18.15 0.57
CA GLU A 131 3.02 19.52 0.15
C GLU A 131 1.58 19.74 -0.34
N THR A 132 0.97 18.70 -0.93
CA THR A 132 -0.31 18.82 -1.65
C THR A 132 -1.27 17.68 -1.35
N GLU A 133 -2.56 17.99 -1.53
CA GLU A 133 -3.66 17.03 -1.52
C GLU A 133 -4.48 17.27 -2.78
N GLU A 134 -4.59 16.25 -3.63
CA GLU A 134 -5.34 16.33 -4.87
C GLU A 134 -6.46 15.28 -4.86
N ARG A 135 -7.70 15.72 -5.08
CA ARG A 135 -8.84 14.83 -5.27
C ARG A 135 -8.93 14.42 -6.74
N VAL A 136 -8.92 13.12 -7.00
CA VAL A 136 -9.16 12.54 -8.32
C VAL A 136 -10.49 11.83 -8.28
N GLN A 137 -11.43 12.27 -9.13
CA GLN A 137 -12.79 11.73 -9.17
C GLN A 137 -13.22 11.55 -10.63
N LEU A 138 -13.82 10.40 -10.93
CA LEU A 138 -14.45 10.14 -12.23
C LEU A 138 -15.83 10.78 -12.29
N THR A 139 -16.17 11.34 -13.45
CA THR A 139 -17.54 11.80 -13.72
C THR A 139 -18.46 10.61 -14.01
N GLU A 140 -19.78 10.83 -13.93
CA GLU A 140 -20.75 9.78 -14.25
C GLU A 140 -20.70 9.39 -15.74
N GLU A 141 -20.35 10.33 -16.63
CA GLU A 141 -20.12 10.03 -18.06
C GLU A 141 -18.89 9.13 -18.26
N GLU A 142 -17.81 9.37 -17.51
CA GLU A 142 -16.61 8.55 -17.58
C GLU A 142 -16.86 7.13 -17.05
N LEU A 143 -17.58 7.02 -15.94
CA LEU A 143 -18.02 5.74 -15.39
C LEU A 143 -18.93 4.99 -16.39
N ALA A 144 -19.87 5.69 -17.03
CA ALA A 144 -20.73 5.10 -18.05
C ALA A 144 -19.97 4.67 -19.31
N ALA A 145 -18.87 5.36 -19.63
CA ALA A 145 -17.94 4.98 -20.72
C ALA A 145 -17.00 3.82 -20.34
N GLY A 146 -17.08 3.30 -19.12
CA GLY A 146 -16.24 2.18 -18.64
C GLY A 146 -14.83 2.61 -18.24
N ARG A 147 -14.60 3.90 -17.98
CA ARG A 147 -13.31 4.39 -17.48
C ARG A 147 -13.07 3.88 -16.05
N GLU A 148 -11.85 3.42 -15.79
CA GLU A 148 -11.42 2.96 -14.47
C GLU A 148 -10.58 4.03 -13.76
N ILE A 149 -10.69 4.13 -12.43
CA ILE A 149 -10.03 5.17 -11.61
C ILE A 149 -8.50 5.01 -11.64
N GLU A 150 -8.01 3.81 -11.91
CA GLU A 150 -6.60 3.50 -12.08
C GLU A 150 -5.97 4.33 -13.20
N GLN A 151 -6.70 4.62 -14.28
CA GLN A 151 -6.15 5.38 -15.40
C GLN A 151 -5.70 6.80 -15.00
N PRO A 152 -6.56 7.68 -14.45
CA PRO A 152 -6.12 8.99 -14.00
C PRO A 152 -5.12 8.93 -12.83
N ILE A 153 -5.16 7.88 -11.99
CA ILE A 153 -4.13 7.67 -10.96
C ILE A 153 -2.76 7.48 -11.62
N ILE A 154 -2.65 6.54 -12.57
CA ILE A 154 -1.37 6.25 -13.24
C ILE A 154 -0.87 7.47 -14.01
N ASP A 155 -1.74 8.20 -14.71
CA ASP A 155 -1.36 9.42 -15.43
C ASP A 155 -0.69 10.45 -14.49
N LYS A 156 -1.27 10.65 -13.29
CA LYS A 156 -0.74 11.56 -12.27
C LYS A 156 0.58 11.06 -11.70
N LEU A 157 0.68 9.76 -11.41
CA LEU A 157 1.91 9.15 -10.88
C LEU A 157 3.07 9.25 -11.86
N VAL A 158 2.83 9.03 -13.16
CA VAL A 158 3.85 9.16 -14.20
C VAL A 158 4.32 10.60 -14.33
N ALA A 159 3.41 11.57 -14.30
CA ALA A 159 3.77 12.99 -14.32
C ALA A 159 4.64 13.36 -13.12
N TYR A 160 4.19 13.02 -11.90
CA TYR A 160 4.96 13.26 -10.67
C TYR A 160 6.34 12.60 -10.69
N HIS A 161 6.42 11.34 -11.12
CA HIS A 161 7.69 10.63 -11.18
C HIS A 161 8.63 11.25 -12.20
N THR A 162 8.11 11.72 -13.33
CA THR A 162 8.89 12.44 -14.34
C THR A 162 9.46 13.74 -13.79
N ASP A 163 8.66 14.52 -13.06
CA ASP A 163 9.12 15.77 -12.44
C ASP A 163 10.22 15.51 -11.38
N LEU A 164 10.07 14.46 -10.56
CA LEU A 164 11.09 14.02 -9.61
C LEU A 164 12.40 13.57 -10.26
N LEU A 165 12.38 13.14 -11.52
CA LEU A 165 13.58 12.78 -12.28
C LEU A 165 14.30 14.00 -12.87
N LEU A 166 13.61 15.13 -12.99
CA LEU A 166 14.13 16.38 -13.54
C LEU A 166 14.64 17.36 -12.47
N SER A 167 14.26 17.17 -11.20
CA SER A 167 14.72 17.92 -10.03
C SER A 167 16.06 17.42 -9.49
#